data_AF-A0A1A0MJ10-F1
#
_entry.id   AF-A0A1A0MJ10-F1
#
_cell.length_a   1.000
_cell.length_b   1.000
_cell.length_c   1.000
_cell.angle_alpha   90.00
_cell.angle_beta   90.00
_cell.angle_gamma   90.00
#
_symmetry.space_group_name_H-M   'P 1'
#
loop_
_entity.id
_entity.type
_entity.pdbx_description
1 polymer ?
#
loop_
_entity_poly.entity_id
_entity_poly.type
_entity_poly.pdbx_seq_one_letter_code
_entity_poly.pdbx_strand_id
1 'polypeptide(L)'
;MAAAVTAITDSVHFAHTDLVNWTLVADDTGVILIDAGFPGDRDDVLASLRQLGFGVDDLRAILLTHAHIDHLGSAIWFAKTHGTPVYCHADEVGHTKREYLEQASPLDVATHAWQPRWLKWSVAISRKGAFTHDGIPTARPLTEDAAAGLPGSPAAIPSPGHTGGHCSFVV
;
A
#
# COMPACT_ATOMS: atom_id res chain seq x y z
N MET A 1 -8.03 8.54 -14.00
CA MET A 1 -9.03 7.49 -14.26
C MET A 1 -9.26 6.76 -12.94
N ALA A 2 -10.48 6.28 -12.69
CA ALA A 2 -10.72 5.43 -11.53
C ALA A 2 -9.90 4.13 -11.64
N ALA A 3 -9.53 3.52 -10.52
CA ALA A 3 -8.82 2.25 -10.53
C ALA A 3 -9.64 1.15 -11.23
N ALA A 4 -8.98 0.40 -12.10
CA ALA A 4 -9.54 -0.81 -12.71
C ALA A 4 -9.35 -1.98 -11.74
N VAL A 5 -10.37 -2.82 -11.57
CA VAL A 5 -10.33 -4.01 -10.71
C VAL A 5 -10.53 -5.25 -11.57
N THR A 6 -9.62 -6.21 -11.45
CA THR A 6 -9.65 -7.49 -12.18
C THR A 6 -9.58 -8.64 -11.20
N ALA A 7 -10.52 -9.58 -11.26
CA ALA A 7 -10.44 -10.83 -10.51
C ALA A 7 -9.31 -11.72 -11.07
N ILE A 8 -8.39 -12.14 -10.20
CA ILE A 8 -7.31 -13.08 -10.52
C ILE A 8 -7.72 -14.50 -10.14
N THR A 9 -8.34 -14.61 -8.97
CA THR A 9 -9.02 -15.81 -8.47
C THR A 9 -10.38 -15.39 -7.88
N ASP A 10 -11.12 -16.33 -7.30
CA ASP A 10 -12.37 -16.03 -6.60
C ASP A 10 -12.15 -15.15 -5.35
N SER A 11 -10.96 -15.21 -4.74
CA SER A 11 -10.62 -14.48 -3.51
C SER A 11 -9.63 -13.34 -3.72
N VAL A 12 -8.83 -13.36 -4.80
CA VAL A 12 -7.76 -12.39 -5.06
C VAL A 12 -8.13 -11.49 -6.24
N HIS A 13 -8.12 -10.19 -6.00
CA HIS A 13 -8.47 -9.17 -6.97
C HIS A 13 -7.36 -8.14 -7.08
N PHE A 14 -6.94 -7.84 -8.31
CA PHE A 14 -5.90 -6.87 -8.59
C PHE A 14 -6.54 -5.54 -8.99
N ALA A 15 -6.24 -4.48 -8.24
CA ALA A 15 -6.68 -3.13 -8.52
C ALA A 15 -5.48 -2.27 -8.95
N HIS A 16 -5.63 -1.51 -10.04
CA HIS A 16 -4.54 -0.67 -10.51
C HIS A 16 -5.01 0.63 -11.16
N THR A 17 -4.11 1.60 -11.14
CA THR A 17 -4.18 2.84 -11.90
C THR A 17 -3.07 2.84 -12.96
N ASP A 18 -2.85 3.98 -13.61
CA ASP A 18 -1.68 4.17 -14.49
C ASP A 18 -0.36 4.35 -13.70
N LEU A 19 -0.44 4.54 -12.37
CA LEU A 19 0.72 4.87 -11.53
C LEU A 19 1.11 3.75 -10.56
N VAL A 20 0.11 3.16 -9.91
CA VAL A 20 0.28 2.23 -8.78
C VAL A 20 -0.79 1.15 -8.81
N ASN A 21 -0.59 0.12 -8.00
CA ASN A 21 -1.55 -0.96 -7.79
C ASN A 21 -1.69 -1.30 -6.31
N TRP A 22 -2.72 -2.06 -6.01
CA TRP A 22 -2.94 -2.75 -4.74
C TRP A 22 -3.73 -4.03 -4.99
N THR A 23 -3.65 -4.97 -4.07
CA THR A 23 -4.38 -6.25 -4.16
C THR A 23 -5.40 -6.36 -3.05
N LEU A 24 -6.59 -6.83 -3.37
CA LEU A 24 -7.64 -7.17 -2.41
C LEU A 24 -7.67 -8.70 -2.27
N VAL A 25 -7.60 -9.18 -1.03
CA VAL A 25 -7.74 -10.60 -0.71
C VAL A 25 -8.92 -10.74 0.23
N ALA A 26 -9.96 -11.45 -0.21
CA ALA A 26 -11.25 -11.49 0.44
C ALA A 26 -11.75 -12.91 0.67
N ASP A 27 -12.42 -13.10 1.80
CA ASP A 27 -13.18 -14.30 2.14
C ASP A 27 -14.44 -13.93 2.94
N ASP A 28 -15.08 -14.92 3.55
CA ASP A 28 -16.29 -14.74 4.36
C ASP A 28 -16.05 -13.98 5.66
N THR A 29 -14.79 -13.85 6.10
CA THR A 29 -14.42 -13.13 7.30
C THR A 29 -14.15 -11.65 7.03
N GLY A 30 -13.90 -11.24 5.79
CA GLY A 30 -13.69 -9.84 5.39
C GLY A 30 -12.67 -9.70 4.27
N VAL A 31 -11.97 -8.57 4.25
CA VAL A 31 -10.98 -8.26 3.20
C VAL A 31 -9.71 -7.67 3.79
N ILE A 32 -8.56 -8.01 3.21
CA ILE A 32 -7.30 -7.29 3.41
C ILE A 32 -6.88 -6.58 2.14
N LEU A 33 -6.08 -5.53 2.31
CA LEU A 33 -5.35 -4.90 1.21
C LEU A 33 -3.87 -5.24 1.31
N ILE A 34 -3.24 -5.52 0.18
CA ILE A 34 -1.79 -5.49 0.02
C ILE A 34 -1.46 -4.21 -0.75
N ASP A 35 -0.76 -3.29 -0.08
CA ASP A 35 -0.55 -1.89 -0.42
C ASP A 35 -1.85 -1.08 -0.57
N ALA A 36 -1.72 0.25 -0.71
CA ALA A 36 -2.84 1.18 -0.69
C ALA A 36 -2.63 2.43 -1.59
N GLY A 37 -1.66 2.39 -2.51
CA GLY A 37 -1.42 3.50 -3.43
C GLY A 37 -0.91 4.77 -2.75
N PHE A 38 -1.00 5.90 -3.46
CA PHE A 38 -0.72 7.23 -2.93
C PHE A 38 -1.83 7.75 -2.02
N PRO A 39 -1.60 8.80 -1.20
CA PRO A 39 -2.68 9.43 -0.42
C PRO A 39 -3.87 9.90 -1.26
N GLY A 40 -3.61 10.35 -2.49
CA GLY A 40 -4.63 10.76 -3.45
C GLY A 40 -5.38 9.62 -4.15
N ASP A 41 -5.05 8.36 -3.86
CA ASP A 41 -5.75 7.17 -4.36
C ASP A 41 -6.81 6.65 -3.37
N ARG A 42 -6.97 7.29 -2.20
CA ARG A 42 -7.91 6.85 -1.16
C ARG A 42 -9.31 6.52 -1.69
N ASP A 43 -9.86 7.42 -2.50
CA ASP A 43 -11.23 7.26 -3.01
C ASP A 43 -11.32 6.12 -4.03
N ASP A 44 -10.23 5.86 -4.75
CA ASP A 44 -10.07 4.71 -5.66
C ASP A 44 -9.94 3.39 -4.87
N VAL A 45 -9.18 3.38 -3.77
CA VAL A 45 -9.07 2.23 -2.86
C VAL A 45 -10.43 1.90 -2.26
N LEU A 46 -11.14 2.89 -1.71
CA LEU A 46 -12.50 2.71 -1.19
C LEU A 46 -13.48 2.26 -2.28
N ALA A 47 -13.33 2.73 -3.52
CA ALA A 47 -14.15 2.27 -4.63
C ALA A 47 -13.88 0.80 -4.98
N SER A 48 -12.62 0.36 -4.93
CA SER A 48 -12.27 -1.05 -5.20
C SER A 48 -12.88 -2.00 -4.16
N LEU A 49 -12.89 -1.63 -2.87
CA LEU A 49 -13.60 -2.36 -1.83
C LEU A 49 -15.11 -2.47 -2.12
N ARG A 50 -15.75 -1.33 -2.44
CA ARG A 50 -17.19 -1.30 -2.74
C ARG A 50 -17.58 -2.13 -3.96
N GLN A 51 -16.70 -2.22 -4.97
CA GLN A 51 -16.95 -3.05 -6.15
C GLN A 51 -17.06 -4.55 -5.81
N LEU A 52 -16.38 -4.99 -4.75
CA LEU A 52 -16.45 -6.35 -4.23
C LEU A 52 -17.52 -6.52 -3.14
N GLY A 53 -18.32 -5.48 -2.88
CA GLY A 53 -19.38 -5.51 -1.86
C GLY A 53 -18.92 -5.24 -0.43
N PHE A 54 -17.66 -4.84 -0.23
CA PHE A 54 -17.10 -4.54 1.09
C PHE A 54 -17.17 -3.05 1.44
N GLY A 55 -17.41 -2.77 2.72
CA GLY A 55 -17.25 -1.47 3.34
C GLY A 55 -15.88 -1.32 4.01
N VAL A 56 -15.63 -0.14 4.59
CA VAL A 56 -14.40 0.12 5.36
C VAL A 56 -14.34 -0.71 6.64
N ASP A 57 -15.48 -1.07 7.22
CA ASP A 57 -15.57 -1.87 8.44
C ASP A 57 -15.26 -3.37 8.21
N ASP A 58 -15.29 -3.81 6.95
CA ASP A 58 -14.91 -5.16 6.54
C ASP A 58 -13.39 -5.29 6.31
N LEU A 59 -12.67 -4.16 6.24
CA LEU A 59 -11.22 -4.14 6.04
C LEU A 59 -10.49 -4.57 7.31
N ARG A 60 -9.98 -5.80 7.30
CA ARG A 60 -9.33 -6.43 8.46
C ARG A 60 -7.92 -5.92 8.71
N ALA A 61 -7.17 -5.66 7.64
CA ALA A 61 -5.83 -5.12 7.73
C ALA A 61 -5.36 -4.57 6.37
N ILE A 62 -4.32 -3.73 6.41
CA ILE A 62 -3.51 -3.38 5.26
C ILE A 62 -2.10 -3.93 5.48
N LEU A 63 -1.58 -4.66 4.50
CA LEU A 63 -0.22 -5.19 4.47
C LEU A 63 0.61 -4.35 3.53
N LEU A 64 1.78 -3.88 3.95
CA LEU A 64 2.68 -3.09 3.11
C LEU A 64 3.83 -3.95 2.61
N THR A 65 4.08 -3.91 1.31
CA THR A 65 5.27 -4.53 0.70
C THR A 65 6.52 -3.76 1.09
N HIS A 66 6.44 -2.42 1.08
CA HIS A 66 7.44 -1.50 1.60
C HIS A 66 6.83 -0.10 1.86
N ALA A 67 7.57 0.78 2.53
CA ALA A 67 7.06 2.07 3.02
C ALA A 67 7.39 3.29 2.11
N HIS A 68 7.24 3.14 0.80
CA HIS A 68 7.21 4.28 -0.12
C HIS A 68 5.80 4.87 -0.26
N ILE A 69 5.73 6.19 -0.47
CA ILE A 69 4.47 6.95 -0.37
C ILE A 69 3.40 6.50 -1.36
N ASP A 70 3.81 5.89 -2.45
CA ASP A 70 3.00 5.28 -3.49
C ASP A 70 2.47 3.88 -3.13
N HIS A 71 2.91 3.31 -2.01
CA HIS A 71 2.43 2.05 -1.45
C HIS A 71 1.64 2.25 -0.14
N LEU A 72 2.16 3.01 0.82
CA LEU A 72 1.48 3.23 2.12
C LEU A 72 0.53 4.44 2.15
N GLY A 73 0.46 5.21 1.08
CA GLY A 73 -0.12 6.55 1.07
C GLY A 73 -1.54 6.63 1.60
N SER A 74 -2.46 5.83 1.05
CA SER A 74 -3.83 5.81 1.58
C SER A 74 -3.94 5.11 2.94
N ALA A 75 -3.03 4.16 3.25
CA ALA A 75 -3.03 3.43 4.52
C ALA A 75 -2.87 4.36 5.73
N ILE A 76 -2.18 5.49 5.56
CA ILE A 76 -2.06 6.56 6.57
C ILE A 76 -3.45 7.02 7.03
N TRP A 77 -4.34 7.29 6.08
CA TRP A 77 -5.68 7.75 6.38
C TRP A 77 -6.54 6.66 7.01
N PHE A 78 -6.45 5.41 6.53
CA PHE A 78 -7.18 4.28 7.11
C PHE A 78 -6.77 4.03 8.56
N ALA A 79 -5.46 3.96 8.84
CA ALA A 79 -4.95 3.79 10.18
C ALA A 79 -5.37 4.93 11.12
N LYS A 80 -5.27 6.18 10.65
CA LYS A 80 -5.60 7.37 11.46
C LYS A 80 -7.09 7.54 11.72
N THR A 81 -7.94 7.25 10.73
CA THR A 81 -9.38 7.59 10.76
C THR A 81 -10.23 6.41 11.23
N HIS A 82 -9.86 5.19 10.82
CA HIS A 82 -10.62 3.98 11.09
C HIS A 82 -9.93 3.04 12.09
N GLY A 83 -8.70 3.34 12.49
CA GLY A 83 -7.92 2.45 13.35
C GLY A 83 -7.54 1.14 12.67
N THR A 84 -7.62 1.07 11.33
CA THR A 84 -7.31 -0.12 10.54
C THR A 84 -5.89 -0.61 10.88
N PRO A 85 -5.71 -1.88 11.26
CA PRO A 85 -4.39 -2.46 11.48
C PRO A 85 -3.53 -2.37 10.21
N VAL A 86 -2.29 -1.93 10.36
CA VAL A 86 -1.30 -1.91 9.28
C VAL A 86 -0.11 -2.76 9.68
N TYR A 87 0.22 -3.73 8.84
CA TYR A 87 1.34 -4.63 9.05
C TYR A 87 2.35 -4.56 7.91
N CYS A 88 3.61 -4.82 8.22
CA CYS A 88 4.70 -4.91 7.25
C CYS A 88 5.77 -5.89 7.77
N HIS A 89 6.84 -6.10 7.01
CA HIS A 89 8.02 -6.78 7.55
C HIS A 89 8.56 -6.03 8.77
N ALA A 90 9.17 -6.74 9.73
CA ALA A 90 9.68 -6.15 10.96
C ALA A 90 10.70 -5.03 10.71
N ASP A 91 11.60 -5.23 9.75
CA ASP A 91 12.62 -4.25 9.37
C ASP A 91 12.03 -3.03 8.64
N GLU A 92 10.79 -3.10 8.14
CA GLU A 92 10.12 -1.98 7.46
C GLU A 92 9.32 -1.10 8.44
N VAL A 93 9.15 -1.54 9.69
CA VAL A 93 8.31 -0.84 10.68
C VAL A 93 8.83 0.57 10.96
N GLY A 94 10.15 0.73 11.13
CA GLY A 94 10.76 2.04 11.37
C GLY A 94 10.54 2.99 10.19
N HIS A 95 10.67 2.50 8.95
CA HIS A 95 10.41 3.28 7.74
C HIS A 95 8.93 3.67 7.62
N THR A 96 8.02 2.73 7.91
CA THR A 96 6.55 2.95 7.90
C THR A 96 6.13 4.01 8.91
N LYS A 97 6.79 4.03 10.08
CA LYS A 97 6.59 5.04 11.12
C LYS A 97 7.28 6.37 10.83
N ARG A 98 8.12 6.42 9.79
CA ARG A 98 9.00 7.56 9.43
C ARG A 98 10.03 7.88 10.50
N GLU A 99 10.51 6.85 11.21
CA GLU A 99 11.70 6.96 12.09
C GLU A 99 12.97 7.20 11.25
N TYR A 100 12.97 6.68 10.02
CA TYR A 100 13.90 7.03 8.95
C TYR A 100 13.14 7.01 7.61
N LEU A 101 13.80 7.48 6.54
CA LEU A 101 13.24 7.57 5.19
C LEU A 101 14.26 7.03 4.19
N GLU A 102 13.95 5.90 3.59
CA GLU A 102 14.68 5.36 2.43
C GLU A 102 13.89 5.77 1.19
N GLN A 103 14.23 6.91 0.56
CA GLN A 103 13.61 7.35 -0.70
C GLN A 103 14.68 7.75 -1.70
N ALA A 104 14.34 7.70 -3.00
CA ALA A 104 15.19 8.25 -4.04
C ALA A 104 15.50 9.72 -3.73
N SER A 105 16.77 10.11 -3.86
CA SER A 105 17.18 11.46 -3.49
C SER A 105 16.61 12.48 -4.49
N PRO A 106 16.42 13.76 -4.07
CA PRO A 106 16.08 14.83 -5.00
C PRO A 106 17.07 14.99 -6.17
N LEU A 107 18.32 14.54 -6.00
CA LEU A 107 19.34 14.55 -7.05
C LEU A 107 19.06 13.46 -8.11
N ASP A 108 18.69 12.26 -7.69
CA ASP A 108 18.29 11.16 -8.60
C ASP A 108 17.07 11.56 -9.44
N VAL A 109 16.15 12.28 -8.81
CA VAL A 109 14.98 12.92 -9.40
C VAL A 109 15.40 14.00 -10.42
N ALA A 110 16.32 14.90 -10.06
CA ALA A 110 16.76 15.97 -10.94
C ALA A 110 17.47 15.49 -12.23
N THR A 111 18.20 14.38 -12.19
CA THR A 111 18.92 13.84 -13.36
C THR A 111 18.01 13.40 -14.51
N HIS A 112 16.72 13.16 -14.24
CA HIS A 112 15.74 12.70 -15.22
C HIS A 112 14.73 13.78 -15.64
N ALA A 113 14.80 14.98 -15.06
CA ALA A 113 13.83 16.05 -15.23
C ALA A 113 13.70 16.60 -16.67
N TRP A 114 14.73 16.41 -17.51
CA TRP A 114 14.74 16.84 -18.91
C TRP A 114 13.87 15.95 -19.82
N GLN A 115 13.40 14.80 -19.35
CA GLN A 115 12.58 13.88 -20.13
C GLN A 115 11.08 14.26 -20.04
N PRO A 116 10.39 14.58 -21.15
CA PRO A 116 8.99 15.04 -21.10
C PRO A 116 8.00 14.06 -20.47
N ARG A 117 8.24 12.74 -20.64
CA ARG A 117 7.43 11.69 -19.99
C ARG A 117 7.58 11.73 -18.48
N TRP A 118 8.80 11.97 -18.02
CA TRP A 118 9.13 12.02 -16.61
C TRP A 118 8.54 13.26 -15.95
N LEU A 119 8.61 14.43 -16.61
CA LEU A 119 7.93 15.65 -16.13
C LEU A 119 6.40 15.45 -15.99
N LYS A 120 5.75 14.82 -16.98
CA LYS A 120 4.32 14.49 -16.89
C LYS A 120 4.01 13.57 -15.71
N TRP A 121 4.84 12.56 -15.49
CA TRP A 121 4.73 11.65 -14.35
C TRP A 121 4.93 12.37 -13.02
N SER A 122 5.96 13.22 -12.88
CA SER A 122 6.22 14.02 -11.67
C SER A 122 5.02 14.90 -11.32
N VAL A 123 4.40 15.56 -12.31
CA VAL A 123 3.19 16.35 -12.10
C VAL A 123 2.02 15.48 -11.63
N ALA A 124 1.87 14.28 -12.20
CA ALA A 124 0.80 13.35 -11.83
C ALA A 124 0.94 12.85 -10.38
N ILE A 125 2.13 12.39 -9.97
CA ILE A 125 2.38 11.90 -8.61
C ILE A 125 2.29 13.04 -7.57
N SER A 126 2.69 14.26 -7.94
CA SER A 126 2.57 15.44 -7.07
C SER A 126 1.11 15.71 -6.69
N ARG A 127 0.20 15.61 -7.66
CA ARG A 127 -1.25 15.75 -7.44
C ARG A 127 -1.85 14.61 -6.60
N LYS A 128 -1.15 13.48 -6.53
CA LYS A 128 -1.53 12.33 -5.70
C LYS A 128 -0.90 12.35 -4.30
N GLY A 129 -0.12 13.38 -3.97
CA GLY A 129 0.46 13.53 -2.63
C GLY A 129 1.82 12.86 -2.46
N ALA A 130 2.61 12.75 -3.52
CA ALA A 130 3.98 12.20 -3.45
C ALA A 130 4.91 12.94 -2.46
N PHE A 131 4.58 14.18 -2.07
CA PHE A 131 5.32 14.95 -1.07
C PHE A 131 4.75 14.84 0.35
N THR A 132 3.80 13.93 0.59
CA THR A 132 3.34 13.63 1.94
C THR A 132 4.40 12.81 2.67
N HIS A 133 4.84 13.31 3.82
CA HIS A 133 5.87 12.66 4.64
C HIS A 133 5.29 12.02 5.91
N ASP A 134 3.96 11.92 6.00
CA ASP A 134 3.30 11.27 7.13
C ASP A 134 3.67 9.77 7.17
N GLY A 135 3.72 9.25 8.38
CA GLY A 135 3.91 7.83 8.68
C GLY A 135 2.68 7.22 9.36
N ILE A 136 2.82 5.97 9.75
CA ILE A 136 1.78 5.22 10.47
C ILE A 136 2.35 4.78 11.82
N PRO A 137 2.22 5.60 12.89
CA PRO A 137 2.79 5.29 14.21
C PRO A 137 2.28 3.96 14.81
N THR A 138 1.09 3.52 14.40
CA THR A 138 0.43 2.30 14.87
C THR A 138 0.86 1.04 14.09
N ALA A 139 1.71 1.17 13.06
CA ALA A 139 2.18 0.05 12.26
C ALA A 139 2.99 -0.95 13.09
N ARG A 140 2.83 -2.23 12.77
CA ARG A 140 3.40 -3.36 13.51
C ARG A 140 4.01 -4.38 12.55
N PRO A 141 4.96 -5.22 12.99
CA PRO A 141 5.38 -6.37 12.20
C PRO A 141 4.19 -7.31 11.98
N LEU A 142 4.09 -7.90 10.78
CA LEU A 142 3.19 -9.03 10.55
C LEU A 142 3.75 -10.27 11.26
N THR A 143 3.07 -10.75 12.29
CA THR A 143 3.41 -12.01 12.96
C THR A 143 2.65 -13.17 12.34
N GLU A 144 3.14 -14.39 12.52
CA GLU A 144 2.45 -15.61 12.04
C GLU A 144 1.03 -15.71 12.63
N ASP A 145 0.87 -15.43 13.93
CA ASP A 145 -0.44 -15.43 14.59
C ASP A 145 -1.40 -14.38 14.01
N ALA A 146 -0.88 -13.19 13.69
CA ALA A 146 -1.70 -12.14 13.08
C ALA A 146 -2.09 -12.54 11.64
N ALA A 147 -1.15 -13.06 10.86
CA ALA A 147 -1.37 -13.54 9.50
C ALA A 147 -2.41 -14.66 9.44
N ALA A 148 -2.34 -15.66 10.34
CA ALA A 148 -3.26 -16.79 10.36
C ALA A 148 -4.73 -16.39 10.60
N GLY A 149 -4.97 -15.22 11.19
CA GLY A 149 -6.31 -14.67 11.42
C GLY A 149 -6.83 -13.74 10.32
N LEU A 150 -6.05 -13.51 9.26
CA LEU A 150 -6.42 -12.62 8.17
C LEU A 150 -6.90 -13.41 6.93
N PRO A 151 -7.80 -12.80 6.12
CA PRO A 151 -8.18 -13.35 4.83
C PRO A 151 -6.98 -13.80 3.98
N GLY A 152 -7.01 -15.06 3.54
CA GLY A 152 -5.94 -15.68 2.74
C GLY A 152 -4.70 -16.16 3.52
N SER A 153 -4.66 -16.03 4.85
CA SER A 153 -3.50 -16.44 5.68
C SER A 153 -2.13 -15.95 5.14
N PRO A 154 -1.96 -14.64 4.90
CA PRO A 154 -0.83 -14.09 4.16
C PRO A 154 0.53 -14.42 4.78
N ALA A 155 1.41 -15.04 4.02
CA ALA A 155 2.80 -15.29 4.40
C ALA A 155 3.73 -14.22 3.80
N ALA A 156 4.49 -13.52 4.65
CA ALA A 156 5.51 -12.57 4.20
C ALA A 156 6.79 -13.32 3.79
N ILE A 157 7.24 -13.08 2.56
CA ILE A 157 8.50 -13.59 2.00
C ILE A 157 9.46 -12.40 1.87
N PRO A 158 10.52 -12.32 2.70
CA PRO A 158 11.49 -11.23 2.63
C PRO A 158 12.11 -11.13 1.23
N SER A 159 12.10 -9.93 0.67
CA SER A 159 12.66 -9.62 -0.65
C SER A 159 13.37 -8.25 -0.62
N PRO A 160 14.34 -8.05 0.30
CA PRO A 160 15.00 -6.76 0.50
C PRO A 160 15.84 -6.36 -0.72
N GLY A 161 16.10 -5.06 -0.85
CA GLY A 161 16.99 -4.50 -1.86
C GLY A 161 16.59 -3.09 -2.27
N HIS A 162 15.31 -2.88 -2.58
CA HIS A 162 14.73 -1.55 -2.83
C HIS A 162 14.55 -0.77 -1.52
N THR A 163 14.07 -1.46 -0.48
CA THR A 163 14.16 -1.03 0.92
C THR A 163 14.73 -2.16 1.77
N GLY A 164 15.23 -1.84 2.96
CA GLY A 164 15.77 -2.84 3.90
C GLY A 164 14.75 -3.88 4.38
N GLY A 165 13.47 -3.51 4.48
CA GLY A 165 12.39 -4.39 4.92
C GLY A 165 11.40 -4.79 3.82
N HIS A 166 11.73 -4.59 2.54
CA HIS A 166 10.83 -4.98 1.45
C HIS A 166 10.48 -6.47 1.53
N CYS A 167 9.20 -6.80 1.37
CA CYS A 167 8.72 -8.17 1.29
C CYS A 167 7.62 -8.36 0.25
N SER A 168 7.44 -9.61 -0.15
CA SER A 168 6.31 -10.07 -0.96
C SER A 168 5.34 -10.85 -0.08
N PHE A 169 4.06 -10.93 -0.47
CA PHE A 169 3.06 -11.75 0.24
C PHE A 169 2.59 -12.91 -0.63
N VAL A 170 2.42 -14.07 0.00
CA VAL A 170 1.75 -15.24 -0.59
C VAL A 170 0.43 -15.43 0.15
N VAL A 171 -0.66 -15.53 -0.61
CA VAL A 171 -2.06 -15.67 -0.16
C VAL A 171 -2.77 -16.73 -0.99
#